data_AF-A0A7W0G4X6-F1
#
_entry.id   AF-A0A7W0G4X6-F1
#
_cell.length_a   1.000
_cell.length_b   1.000
_cell.length_c   1.000
_cell.angle_alpha   90.00
_cell.angle_beta   90.00
_cell.angle_gamma   90.00
#
_symmetry.space_group_name_H-M   'P 1'
#
loop_
_entity.id
_entity.type
_entity.pdbx_description
1 polymer ?
#
loop_
_entity_poly.entity_id
_entity_poly.type
_entity_poly.pdbx_seq_one_letter_code
_entity_poly.pdbx_strand_id
1 'polypeptide(L)'
;VVIFDGLDELFDPESRERVAQRIAAFAVEHPRARIIATSRIIGYRRKILTDAGFAHFTLQDLDEQQVGTFADRWYSLALSDRPEEVTARRERIMRAFRESPSIRQLAGNPMLLTIMAIIGKNQELPRERWKLYDHAASVLTHHWDVERHLKNKNLAAPFIGEEEKKEMLRRLAFKMQGGEGGLSGNHIYQDDLQKEFESYLSDRFGQSPADATTIARAMIDQFRERNFILSLYGANLYGFVHRAFLEYFCATAFVNKFEKSKEITLEELKRDVYGAHYMDRSWHEVLRLICGMIDEKFAGEIITYLTDEVNRPWPERFSDNLPWNISLAAQCLNEVRNLSTVAEPARSVLNAICSLLDHTVMTEWALDGFIREQIVPVAEAIGTNWPQREVLAGWLSKYQLPVNMTYYTSAPGRFVALVGGGNGELYQVLLELAKHGGEETRCILPFTLAEGWHEESRTLPTLRHLILEDSSTFVRRMAVRALAEHFGDDAGTLPLLYELAQQSTIDVARAAALKALGDHFRDDSRVLTLIQDRAVNDESPSADAPNSEYYVRERALEALAEHWPLHPDTLPLLRERAKNDPTQWLREKAERLAEEVREKLGQG
;
A
#
# COMPACT_ATOMS: atom_id res chain seq x y z
N VAL A 1 17.23 -23.88 21.05
CA VAL A 1 16.29 -22.90 20.47
C VAL A 1 14.89 -23.43 20.70
N VAL A 2 13.95 -22.59 21.13
CA VAL A 2 12.53 -22.94 21.32
C VAL A 2 11.71 -22.05 20.38
N ILE A 3 10.76 -22.64 19.66
CA ILE A 3 9.90 -21.91 18.72
C ILE A 3 8.45 -22.11 19.15
N PHE A 4 7.75 -21.00 19.37
CA PHE A 4 6.31 -20.94 19.57
C PHE A 4 5.70 -20.42 18.27
N ASP A 5 5.09 -21.30 17.49
CA ASP A 5 4.48 -20.93 16.22
C ASP A 5 3.01 -20.54 16.42
N GLY A 6 2.58 -19.40 15.90
CA GLY A 6 1.19 -18.97 15.85
C GLY A 6 0.58 -18.53 17.18
N LEU A 7 1.05 -17.47 17.82
CA LEU A 7 0.38 -16.90 19.01
C LEU A 7 -1.00 -16.32 18.71
N ASP A 8 -1.23 -15.86 17.49
CA ASP A 8 -2.56 -15.49 17.03
C ASP A 8 -3.46 -16.71 16.88
N GLU A 9 -2.91 -17.93 16.87
CA GLU A 9 -3.67 -19.17 16.94
C GLU A 9 -4.28 -19.43 18.34
N LEU A 10 -4.28 -18.43 19.22
CA LEU A 10 -4.97 -18.41 20.51
C LEU A 10 -5.98 -17.25 20.49
N PHE A 11 -7.26 -17.56 20.27
CA PHE A 11 -8.29 -16.52 19.99
C PHE A 11 -8.87 -15.93 21.24
N ASP A 12 -8.95 -16.68 22.33
CA ASP A 12 -9.39 -16.14 23.61
C ASP A 12 -8.35 -15.11 24.09
N PRO A 13 -8.71 -13.82 24.19
CA PRO A 13 -7.75 -12.78 24.53
C PRO A 13 -7.07 -13.02 25.88
N GLU A 14 -7.79 -13.55 26.87
CA GLU A 14 -7.25 -13.86 28.20
C GLU A 14 -6.28 -15.04 28.16
N SER A 15 -6.59 -16.11 27.42
CA SER A 15 -5.71 -17.26 27.24
C SER A 15 -4.47 -16.92 26.45
N ARG A 16 -4.60 -16.10 25.40
CA ARG A 16 -3.46 -15.59 24.62
C ARG A 16 -2.56 -14.72 25.49
N GLU A 17 -3.13 -13.85 26.32
CA GLU A 17 -2.39 -13.06 27.30
C GLU A 17 -1.70 -13.95 28.33
N ARG A 18 -2.38 -14.95 28.88
CA ARG A 18 -1.80 -15.91 29.83
C ARG A 18 -0.67 -16.73 29.21
N VAL A 19 -0.79 -17.15 27.96
CA VAL A 19 0.28 -17.85 27.25
C VAL A 19 1.44 -16.91 26.95
N ALA A 20 1.19 -15.68 26.52
CA ALA A 20 2.24 -14.67 26.36
C ALA A 20 2.99 -14.41 27.68
N GLN A 21 2.28 -14.33 28.81
CA GLN A 21 2.89 -14.22 30.14
C GLN A 21 3.72 -15.45 30.52
N ARG A 22 3.29 -16.66 30.15
CA ARG A 22 4.08 -17.88 30.37
C ARG A 22 5.31 -17.95 29.50
N ILE A 23 5.21 -17.52 28.24
CA ILE A 23 6.37 -17.42 27.34
C ILE A 23 7.37 -16.39 27.88
N ALA A 24 6.87 -15.25 28.35
CA ALA A 24 7.67 -14.24 29.04
C ALA A 24 8.37 -14.82 30.29
N ALA A 25 7.64 -15.50 31.17
CA ALA A 25 8.22 -16.14 32.36
C ALA A 25 9.26 -17.20 31.99
N PHE A 26 8.97 -18.04 31.00
CA PHE A 26 9.90 -19.06 30.49
C PHE A 26 11.19 -18.43 29.95
N ALA A 27 11.09 -17.29 29.26
CA ALA A 27 12.26 -16.57 28.77
C ALA A 27 13.14 -16.03 29.91
N VAL A 28 12.52 -15.53 30.99
CA VAL A 28 13.23 -15.06 32.19
C VAL A 28 13.89 -16.22 32.95
N GLU A 29 13.19 -17.36 33.09
CA GLU A 29 13.71 -18.54 33.78
C GLU A 29 14.84 -19.23 33.01
N HIS A 30 14.86 -19.10 31.68
CA HIS A 30 15.82 -19.77 30.81
C HIS A 30 16.60 -18.80 29.92
N PRO A 31 17.46 -17.93 30.50
CA PRO A 31 18.14 -16.85 29.75
C PRO A 31 19.15 -17.36 28.72
N ARG A 32 19.54 -18.64 28.76
CA ARG A 32 20.42 -19.25 27.76
C ARG A 32 19.66 -19.82 26.55
N ALA A 33 18.33 -19.90 26.61
CA ALA A 33 17.52 -20.41 25.51
C ALA A 33 17.21 -19.30 24.52
N ARG A 34 17.53 -19.50 23.23
CA ARG A 34 17.03 -18.63 22.15
C ARG A 34 15.56 -18.99 21.87
N ILE A 35 14.67 -18.03 22.04
CA ILE A 35 13.22 -18.23 21.90
C ILE A 35 12.71 -17.40 20.72
N ILE A 36 11.88 -18.00 19.87
CA ILE A 36 11.20 -17.34 18.76
C ILE A 36 9.70 -17.55 18.96
N ALA A 37 8.92 -16.49 18.79
CA ALA A 37 7.47 -16.57 18.78
C ALA A 37 6.95 -15.92 17.48
N THR A 38 6.04 -16.59 16.77
CA THR A 38 5.40 -16.04 15.58
C THR A 38 3.94 -15.67 15.88
N SER A 39 3.39 -14.70 15.16
CA SER A 39 2.00 -14.25 15.29
C SER A 39 1.64 -13.41 14.07
N ARG A 40 0.35 -13.31 13.75
CA ARG A 40 -0.18 -12.18 12.97
C ARG A 40 0.07 -10.84 13.69
N ILE A 41 0.14 -9.77 12.89
CA ILE A 41 0.37 -8.39 13.36
C ILE A 41 -0.71 -7.92 14.34
N ILE A 42 -1.93 -8.43 14.17
CA ILE A 42 -3.09 -8.09 15.00
C ILE A 42 -3.41 -9.26 15.91
N GLY A 43 -3.58 -9.01 17.21
CA GLY A 43 -4.18 -9.97 18.13
C GLY A 43 -3.51 -10.05 19.49
N TYR A 44 -2.18 -9.98 19.61
CA TYR A 44 -1.50 -10.15 20.90
C TYR A 44 -1.11 -8.82 21.56
N ARG A 45 -1.04 -8.81 22.90
CA ARG A 45 -0.54 -7.65 23.67
C ARG A 45 0.99 -7.60 23.58
N ARG A 46 1.50 -6.92 22.56
CA ARG A 46 2.93 -6.72 22.27
C ARG A 46 3.76 -6.39 23.51
N LYS A 47 3.23 -5.51 24.38
CA LYS A 47 3.90 -5.05 25.60
C LYS A 47 4.37 -6.20 26.51
N ILE A 48 3.61 -7.28 26.66
CA ILE A 48 3.96 -8.41 27.54
C ILE A 48 5.29 -9.06 27.13
N LEU A 49 5.47 -9.28 25.82
CA LEU A 49 6.69 -9.89 25.30
C LEU A 49 7.83 -8.87 25.25
N THR A 50 7.55 -7.60 24.94
CA THR A 50 8.56 -6.52 24.97
C THR A 50 9.15 -6.37 26.37
N ASP A 51 8.32 -6.37 27.41
CA ASP A 51 8.74 -6.26 28.81
C ASP A 51 9.60 -7.46 29.25
N ALA A 52 9.45 -8.61 28.57
CA ALA A 52 10.27 -9.81 28.76
C ALA A 52 11.55 -9.86 27.88
N GLY A 53 11.86 -8.77 27.18
CA GLY A 53 13.08 -8.65 26.36
C GLY A 53 12.96 -9.16 24.92
N PHE A 54 11.75 -9.43 24.41
CA PHE A 54 11.58 -9.83 23.01
C PHE A 54 11.72 -8.65 22.05
N ALA A 55 12.58 -8.81 21.05
CA ALA A 55 12.57 -7.98 19.85
C ALA A 55 11.44 -8.43 18.90
N HIS A 56 10.78 -7.46 18.27
CA HIS A 56 9.62 -7.70 17.42
C HIS A 56 9.95 -7.36 15.97
N PHE A 57 9.66 -8.31 15.08
CA PHE A 57 9.91 -8.18 13.65
C PHE A 57 8.63 -8.48 12.86
N THR A 58 8.45 -7.77 11.75
CA THR A 58 7.36 -8.02 10.80
C THR A 58 7.95 -8.67 9.56
N LEU A 59 7.45 -9.85 9.18
CA LEU A 59 7.77 -10.45 7.88
C LEU A 59 7.19 -9.56 6.79
N GLN A 60 8.07 -9.03 5.93
CA GLN A 60 7.69 -8.24 4.77
C GLN A 60 7.25 -9.15 3.63
N ASP A 61 6.54 -8.56 2.67
CA ASP A 61 6.30 -9.21 1.38
C ASP A 61 7.62 -9.53 0.68
N LEU A 62 7.60 -10.56 -0.17
CA LEU A 62 8.73 -10.94 -0.99
C LEU A 62 9.05 -9.81 -1.98
N ASP A 63 10.31 -9.41 -1.99
CA ASP A 63 10.81 -8.48 -3.00
C ASP A 63 10.97 -9.16 -4.38
N GLU A 64 11.26 -8.38 -5.42
CA GLU A 64 11.42 -8.90 -6.78
C GLU A 64 12.47 -10.02 -6.87
N GLN A 65 13.59 -9.88 -6.16
CA GLN A 65 14.67 -10.86 -6.18
C GLN A 65 14.24 -12.17 -5.52
N GLN A 66 13.52 -12.08 -4.39
CA GLN A 66 12.97 -13.21 -3.66
C GLN A 66 11.88 -13.92 -4.45
N VAL A 67 10.97 -13.18 -5.10
CA VAL A 67 9.97 -13.73 -6.02
C VAL A 67 10.64 -14.46 -7.19
N GLY A 68 11.68 -13.86 -7.78
CA GLY A 68 12.45 -14.48 -8.86
C GLY A 68 13.18 -15.74 -8.43
N THR A 69 13.70 -15.76 -7.20
CA THR A 69 14.36 -16.94 -6.61
C THR A 69 13.36 -18.05 -6.32
N PHE A 70 12.18 -17.70 -5.80
CA PHE A 70 11.09 -18.64 -5.58
C PHE A 70 10.66 -19.28 -6.91
N ALA A 71 10.35 -18.45 -7.92
CA ALA A 71 9.85 -18.91 -9.21
C ALA A 71 10.87 -19.86 -9.88
N ASP A 72 12.16 -19.51 -9.84
CA ASP A 72 13.23 -20.33 -10.38
C ASP A 72 13.30 -21.72 -9.73
N ARG A 73 13.35 -21.76 -8.39
CA ARG A 73 13.40 -23.02 -7.63
C ARG A 73 12.14 -23.85 -7.81
N TRP A 74 10.97 -23.21 -7.76
CA TRP A 74 9.69 -23.89 -7.88
C TRP A 74 9.55 -24.54 -9.25
N TYR A 75 9.80 -23.78 -10.34
CA TYR A 75 9.65 -24.32 -11.69
C TYR A 75 10.72 -25.38 -12.00
N SER A 76 11.95 -25.22 -11.50
CA SER A 76 12.99 -26.25 -11.63
C SER A 76 12.56 -27.60 -11.04
N LEU A 77 11.84 -27.58 -9.90
CA LEU A 77 11.30 -28.78 -9.28
C LEU A 77 10.06 -29.31 -10.04
N ALA A 78 9.11 -28.42 -10.33
CA ALA A 78 7.81 -28.77 -10.88
C ALA A 78 7.83 -29.14 -12.37
N LEU A 79 8.88 -28.76 -13.09
CA LEU A 79 9.16 -29.07 -14.51
C LEU A 79 10.49 -29.80 -14.65
N SER A 80 10.82 -30.66 -13.69
CA SER A 80 12.03 -31.49 -13.73
C SER A 80 12.09 -32.42 -14.96
N ASP A 81 10.93 -32.71 -15.56
CA ASP A 81 10.75 -33.44 -16.82
C ASP A 81 10.98 -32.57 -18.08
N ARG A 82 10.90 -31.24 -17.96
CA ARG A 82 10.95 -30.24 -19.05
C ARG A 82 11.75 -29.00 -18.62
N PRO A 83 13.07 -29.15 -18.32
CA PRO A 83 13.91 -28.07 -17.80
C PRO A 83 14.01 -26.87 -18.74
N GLU A 84 13.83 -27.06 -20.05
CA GLU A 84 13.82 -26.00 -21.06
C GLU A 84 12.66 -25.00 -20.89
N GLU A 85 11.54 -25.40 -20.29
CA GLU A 85 10.40 -24.51 -20.05
C GLU A 85 10.59 -23.59 -18.83
N VAL A 86 11.48 -23.93 -17.89
CA VAL A 86 11.66 -23.25 -16.59
C VAL A 86 11.90 -21.76 -16.77
N THR A 87 12.83 -21.39 -17.65
CA THR A 87 13.19 -19.99 -17.92
C THR A 87 11.98 -19.21 -18.44
N ALA A 88 11.22 -19.80 -19.36
CA ALA A 88 10.04 -19.15 -19.93
C ALA A 88 8.91 -18.97 -18.89
N ARG A 89 8.72 -19.92 -17.97
CA ARG A 89 7.71 -19.81 -16.91
C ARG A 89 8.10 -18.82 -15.82
N ARG A 90 9.38 -18.81 -15.43
CA ARG A 90 9.94 -17.81 -14.53
C ARG A 90 9.74 -16.41 -15.12
N GLU A 91 10.12 -16.20 -16.37
CA GLU A 91 10.04 -14.87 -16.99
C GLU A 91 8.60 -14.38 -17.12
N ARG A 92 7.61 -15.27 -17.27
CA ARG A 92 6.20 -14.87 -17.24
C ARG A 92 5.76 -14.32 -15.88
N ILE A 93 6.11 -14.98 -14.78
CA ILE A 93 5.81 -14.46 -13.43
C ILE A 93 6.54 -13.13 -13.22
N MET A 94 7.83 -13.07 -13.56
CA MET A 94 8.62 -11.86 -13.35
C MET A 94 8.12 -10.69 -14.19
N ARG A 95 7.74 -10.94 -15.44
CA ARG A 95 7.12 -9.93 -16.30
C ARG A 95 5.81 -9.43 -15.69
N ALA A 96 4.92 -10.34 -15.31
CA ALA A 96 3.63 -9.97 -14.71
C ALA A 96 3.82 -9.19 -13.39
N PHE A 97 4.81 -9.57 -12.57
CA PHE A 97 5.19 -8.87 -11.34
C PHE A 97 5.69 -7.42 -11.61
N ARG A 98 6.48 -7.23 -12.66
CA ARG A 98 7.02 -5.91 -13.03
C ARG A 98 5.96 -5.02 -13.66
N GLU A 99 5.20 -5.56 -14.62
CA GLU A 99 4.28 -4.79 -15.46
C GLU A 99 2.94 -4.49 -14.78
N SER A 100 2.57 -5.23 -13.72
CA SER A 100 1.27 -5.08 -13.07
C SER A 100 1.43 -4.88 -11.55
N PRO A 101 1.15 -3.67 -11.03
CA PRO A 101 1.19 -3.38 -9.59
C PRO A 101 0.28 -4.30 -8.76
N SER A 102 -0.89 -4.67 -9.29
CA SER A 102 -1.83 -5.59 -8.66
C SER A 102 -1.27 -7.01 -8.54
N ILE A 103 -0.64 -7.52 -9.59
CA ILE A 103 0.04 -8.83 -9.57
C ILE A 103 1.25 -8.78 -8.64
N ARG A 104 2.01 -7.67 -8.64
CA ARG A 104 3.14 -7.44 -7.73
C ARG A 104 2.73 -7.60 -6.27
N GLN A 105 1.63 -6.96 -5.88
CA GLN A 105 1.08 -7.05 -4.53
C GLN A 105 0.70 -8.49 -4.15
N LEU A 106 0.13 -9.27 -5.08
CA LEU A 106 -0.23 -10.67 -4.83
C LEU A 106 0.99 -11.58 -4.74
N ALA A 107 1.95 -11.42 -5.66
CA ALA A 107 3.14 -12.24 -5.72
C ALA A 107 4.16 -11.92 -4.61
N GLY A 108 4.07 -10.75 -3.97
CA GLY A 108 4.77 -10.47 -2.71
C GLY A 108 4.38 -11.43 -1.59
N ASN A 109 3.14 -11.94 -1.58
CA ASN A 109 2.69 -12.93 -0.61
C ASN A 109 3.12 -14.36 -1.04
N PRO A 110 3.94 -15.09 -0.26
CA PRO A 110 4.45 -16.41 -0.66
C PRO A 110 3.37 -17.45 -0.99
N MET A 111 2.22 -17.41 -0.31
CA MET A 111 1.11 -18.34 -0.55
C MET A 111 0.48 -18.07 -1.92
N LEU A 112 0.15 -16.81 -2.20
CA LEU A 112 -0.44 -16.41 -3.47
C LEU A 112 0.55 -16.58 -4.63
N LEU A 113 1.83 -16.29 -4.41
CA LEU A 113 2.89 -16.58 -5.37
C LEU A 113 2.96 -18.09 -5.71
N THR A 114 2.81 -18.95 -4.72
CA THR A 114 2.77 -20.41 -4.94
C THR A 114 1.59 -20.81 -5.83
N ILE A 115 0.42 -20.24 -5.58
CA ILE A 115 -0.78 -20.49 -6.38
C ILE A 115 -0.59 -19.95 -7.80
N MET A 116 -0.03 -18.75 -7.95
CA MET A 116 0.32 -18.18 -9.24
C MET A 116 1.34 -19.05 -9.99
N ALA A 117 2.32 -19.64 -9.32
CA ALA A 117 3.26 -20.57 -9.94
C ALA A 117 2.57 -21.86 -10.40
N ILE A 118 1.62 -22.39 -9.62
CA ILE A 118 0.80 -23.53 -10.01
C ILE A 118 -0.03 -23.19 -11.27
N ILE A 119 -0.64 -22.01 -11.34
CA ILE A 119 -1.39 -21.52 -12.51
C ILE A 119 -0.47 -21.34 -13.72
N GLY A 120 0.59 -20.56 -13.52
CA GLY A 120 1.57 -20.17 -14.54
C GLY A 120 2.28 -21.36 -15.16
N LYS A 121 2.34 -22.50 -14.46
CA LYS A 121 2.83 -23.78 -14.98
C LYS A 121 2.13 -24.17 -16.29
N ASN A 122 0.82 -23.95 -16.42
CA ASN A 122 0.04 -24.43 -17.56
C ASN A 122 -0.55 -23.32 -18.44
N GLN A 123 -0.77 -22.10 -17.93
CA GLN A 123 -1.44 -21.01 -18.65
C GLN A 123 -0.83 -19.63 -18.36
N GLU A 124 -1.28 -18.59 -19.08
CA GLU A 124 -0.96 -17.20 -18.72
C GLU A 124 -1.66 -16.80 -17.41
N LEU A 125 -1.03 -15.91 -16.65
CA LEU A 125 -1.65 -15.38 -15.43
C LEU A 125 -2.79 -14.41 -15.80
N PRO A 126 -3.97 -14.57 -15.19
CA PRO A 126 -5.03 -13.57 -15.30
C PRO A 126 -4.54 -12.17 -14.91
N ARG A 127 -4.97 -11.16 -15.65
CA ARG A 127 -4.71 -9.75 -15.30
C ARG A 127 -5.58 -9.31 -14.13
N GLU A 128 -6.81 -9.83 -14.06
CA GLU A 128 -7.78 -9.49 -13.03
C GLU A 128 -7.48 -10.25 -11.73
N ARG A 129 -7.35 -9.51 -10.62
CA ARG A 129 -7.03 -10.07 -9.29
C ARG A 129 -8.03 -11.14 -8.85
N TRP A 130 -9.32 -10.89 -9.10
CA TRP A 130 -10.37 -11.83 -8.71
C TRP A 130 -10.27 -13.19 -9.41
N LYS A 131 -9.73 -13.27 -10.62
CA LYS A 131 -9.53 -14.55 -11.33
C LYS A 131 -8.41 -15.38 -10.71
N LEU A 132 -7.39 -14.73 -10.15
CA LEU A 132 -6.35 -15.41 -9.39
C LEU A 132 -6.94 -16.03 -8.12
N TYR A 133 -7.81 -15.29 -7.41
CA TYR A 133 -8.52 -15.81 -6.25
C TYR A 133 -9.52 -16.92 -6.60
N ASP A 134 -10.25 -16.81 -7.72
CA ASP A 134 -11.16 -17.86 -8.18
C ASP A 134 -10.42 -19.15 -8.50
N HIS A 135 -9.29 -19.06 -9.19
CA HIS A 135 -8.48 -20.24 -9.48
C HIS A 135 -7.85 -20.83 -8.22
N ALA A 136 -7.37 -20.00 -7.30
CA ALA A 136 -6.91 -20.41 -5.98
C ALA A 136 -8.00 -21.21 -5.25
N ALA A 137 -9.21 -20.65 -5.19
CA ALA A 137 -10.37 -21.28 -4.59
C ALA A 137 -10.69 -22.62 -5.26
N SER A 138 -10.70 -22.68 -6.60
CA SER A 138 -10.90 -23.92 -7.36
C SER A 138 -9.87 -24.99 -7.01
N VAL A 139 -8.58 -24.67 -7.02
CA VAL A 139 -7.53 -25.65 -6.67
C VAL A 139 -7.75 -26.18 -5.26
N LEU A 140 -8.08 -25.30 -4.31
CA LEU A 140 -8.32 -25.68 -2.93
C LEU A 140 -9.62 -26.48 -2.78
N THR A 141 -10.67 -26.31 -3.58
CA THR A 141 -11.95 -27.03 -3.44
C THR A 141 -12.10 -28.29 -4.31
N HIS A 142 -11.33 -28.39 -5.41
CA HIS A 142 -11.48 -29.41 -6.46
C HIS A 142 -10.95 -30.80 -6.04
N HIS A 143 -9.86 -30.88 -5.28
CA HIS A 143 -9.08 -32.12 -5.18
C HIS A 143 -9.53 -33.15 -4.13
N TRP A 144 -10.77 -33.09 -3.62
CA TRP A 144 -11.25 -34.13 -2.71
C TRP A 144 -12.72 -34.54 -2.84
N ASP A 145 -12.91 -35.84 -3.06
CA ASP A 145 -14.12 -36.64 -2.94
C ASP A 145 -14.59 -36.80 -1.47
N VAL A 146 -15.61 -36.02 -1.09
CA VAL A 146 -16.31 -36.08 0.20
C VAL A 146 -16.86 -37.47 0.48
N GLU A 147 -17.20 -38.22 -0.58
CA GLU A 147 -17.84 -39.53 -0.45
C GLU A 147 -16.96 -40.54 0.27
N ARG A 148 -15.62 -40.45 0.19
CA ARG A 148 -14.75 -41.41 0.91
C ARG A 148 -14.91 -41.31 2.43
N HIS A 149 -15.13 -40.12 2.97
CA HIS A 149 -15.36 -39.94 4.40
C HIS A 149 -16.79 -40.32 4.81
N LEU A 150 -17.76 -40.03 3.95
CA LEU A 150 -19.18 -40.30 4.21
C LEU A 150 -19.57 -41.77 3.98
N LYS A 151 -18.85 -42.51 3.13
CA LYS A 151 -19.02 -43.96 2.89
C LYS A 151 -18.87 -44.78 4.17
N ASN A 152 -17.98 -44.39 5.08
CA ASN A 152 -17.84 -45.04 6.40
C ASN A 152 -19.07 -44.82 7.31
N LYS A 153 -19.94 -43.87 6.98
CA LYS A 153 -21.18 -43.55 7.70
C LYS A 153 -22.45 -43.93 6.90
N ASN A 154 -22.33 -44.72 5.82
CA ASN A 154 -23.42 -45.09 4.91
C ASN A 154 -24.21 -43.90 4.33
N LEU A 155 -23.58 -42.72 4.25
CA LEU A 155 -24.19 -41.51 3.71
C LEU A 155 -23.50 -41.18 2.38
N ALA A 156 -24.29 -40.87 1.34
CA ALA A 156 -23.77 -40.43 0.06
C ALA A 156 -24.18 -38.96 -0.17
N ALA A 157 -23.21 -38.11 -0.50
CA ALA A 157 -23.46 -36.72 -0.86
C ALA A 157 -22.92 -36.40 -2.27
N PRO A 158 -23.39 -37.11 -3.32
CA PRO A 158 -22.89 -36.96 -4.69
C PRO A 158 -23.18 -35.58 -5.29
N PHE A 159 -24.09 -34.83 -4.66
CA PHE A 159 -24.44 -33.47 -5.04
C PHE A 159 -23.43 -32.42 -4.55
N ILE A 160 -22.46 -32.77 -3.69
CA ILE A 160 -21.44 -31.83 -3.21
C ILE A 160 -20.26 -31.79 -4.19
N GLY A 161 -20.44 -30.99 -5.25
CA GLY A 161 -19.40 -30.67 -6.23
C GLY A 161 -18.50 -29.52 -5.80
N GLU A 162 -17.69 -29.03 -6.72
CA GLU A 162 -16.85 -27.85 -6.53
C GLU A 162 -17.69 -26.59 -6.25
N GLU A 163 -18.77 -26.40 -7.00
CA GLU A 163 -19.63 -25.22 -6.88
C GLU A 163 -20.39 -25.18 -5.56
N GLU A 164 -20.87 -26.33 -5.06
CA GLU A 164 -21.51 -26.42 -3.74
C GLU A 164 -20.52 -26.11 -2.62
N LYS A 165 -19.27 -26.56 -2.74
CA LYS A 165 -18.20 -26.20 -1.79
C LYS A 165 -17.93 -24.70 -1.81
N LYS A 166 -17.81 -24.10 -3.00
CA LYS A 166 -17.66 -22.65 -3.16
C LYS A 166 -18.88 -21.91 -2.60
N GLU A 167 -20.11 -22.39 -2.81
CA GLU A 167 -21.34 -21.81 -2.25
C GLU A 167 -21.32 -21.82 -0.72
N MET A 168 -20.97 -22.95 -0.10
CA MET A 168 -20.82 -23.03 1.36
C MET A 168 -19.83 -21.99 1.88
N LEU A 169 -18.67 -21.84 1.22
CA LEU A 169 -17.67 -20.83 1.57
C LEU A 169 -18.14 -19.39 1.31
N ARG A 170 -18.94 -19.14 0.26
CA ARG A 170 -19.58 -17.83 -0.01
C ARG A 170 -20.56 -17.45 1.09
N ARG A 171 -21.46 -18.35 1.49
CA ARG A 171 -22.41 -18.11 2.59
C ARG A 171 -21.67 -17.83 3.89
N LEU A 172 -20.64 -18.62 4.18
CA LEU A 172 -19.78 -18.43 5.34
C LEU A 172 -19.11 -17.05 5.35
N ALA A 173 -18.43 -16.68 4.26
CA ALA A 173 -17.73 -15.41 4.13
C ALA A 173 -18.68 -14.21 4.22
N PHE A 174 -19.86 -14.30 3.60
CA PHE A 174 -20.91 -13.29 3.70
C PHE A 174 -21.35 -13.07 5.15
N LYS A 175 -21.60 -14.16 5.90
CA LYS A 175 -21.99 -14.10 7.32
C LYS A 175 -20.88 -13.54 8.21
N MET A 176 -19.62 -13.92 7.97
CA MET A 176 -18.48 -13.42 8.73
C MET A 176 -18.24 -11.93 8.49
N GLN A 177 -18.35 -11.47 7.24
CA GLN A 177 -18.12 -10.06 6.91
C GLN A 177 -19.27 -9.14 7.40
N GLY A 178 -20.52 -9.63 7.40
CA GLY A 178 -21.72 -8.83 7.73
C GLY A 178 -22.26 -8.95 9.17
N GLY A 179 -21.58 -9.64 10.09
CA GLY A 179 -22.11 -9.88 11.44
C GLY A 179 -21.99 -8.69 12.42
N GLU A 180 -23.09 -8.28 13.06
CA GLU A 180 -23.08 -7.35 14.19
C GLU A 180 -22.46 -7.99 15.45
N GLY A 181 -21.62 -7.26 16.20
CA GLY A 181 -21.25 -7.63 17.57
C GLY A 181 -19.91 -8.37 17.78
N GLY A 182 -18.91 -8.19 16.91
CA GLY A 182 -17.54 -8.66 17.19
C GLY A 182 -17.11 -9.93 16.43
N LEU A 183 -17.88 -10.34 15.43
CA LEU A 183 -17.43 -11.22 14.34
C LEU A 183 -16.81 -10.43 13.17
N SER A 184 -16.65 -9.11 13.30
CA SER A 184 -15.93 -8.25 12.36
C SER A 184 -14.47 -8.72 12.23
N GLY A 185 -14.23 -9.59 11.25
CA GLY A 185 -12.95 -10.26 11.13
C GLY A 185 -13.04 -11.64 10.50
N ASN A 186 -11.95 -12.37 10.62
CA ASN A 186 -11.78 -13.67 9.98
C ASN A 186 -12.11 -14.83 10.94
N HIS A 187 -13.17 -14.70 11.76
CA HIS A 187 -13.53 -15.72 12.76
C HIS A 187 -15.05 -15.97 12.84
N ILE A 188 -15.44 -17.20 13.18
CA ILE A 188 -16.82 -17.65 13.43
C ILE A 188 -16.81 -18.79 14.46
N TYR A 189 -17.83 -18.90 15.31
CA TYR A 189 -17.97 -20.08 16.18
C TYR A 189 -18.37 -21.32 15.37
N GLN A 190 -17.89 -22.49 15.79
CA GLN A 190 -18.14 -23.78 15.15
C GLN A 190 -19.64 -24.05 15.03
N ASP A 191 -20.42 -23.74 16.07
CA ASP A 191 -21.86 -23.96 16.05
C ASP A 191 -22.55 -23.09 14.99
N ASP A 192 -22.11 -21.84 14.81
CA ASP A 192 -22.69 -20.93 13.82
C ASP A 192 -22.26 -21.26 12.39
N LEU A 193 -21.03 -21.76 12.23
CA LEU A 193 -20.51 -22.34 10.99
C LEU A 193 -21.29 -23.61 10.61
N GLN A 194 -21.47 -24.52 11.58
CA GLN A 194 -22.19 -25.78 11.36
C GLN A 194 -23.65 -25.51 10.99
N LYS A 195 -24.34 -24.63 11.73
CA LYS A 195 -25.71 -24.19 11.41
C LYS A 195 -25.82 -23.58 10.02
N GLU A 196 -24.82 -22.80 9.60
CA GLU A 196 -24.81 -22.18 8.28
C GLU A 196 -24.79 -23.25 7.17
N PHE A 197 -23.93 -24.25 7.32
CA PHE A 197 -23.83 -25.36 6.39
C PHE A 197 -25.07 -26.27 6.44
N GLU A 198 -25.62 -26.53 7.62
CA GLU A 198 -26.85 -27.29 7.80
C GLU A 198 -28.05 -26.62 7.12
N SER A 199 -28.22 -25.29 7.28
CA SER A 199 -29.26 -24.53 6.57
C SER A 199 -29.09 -24.68 5.07
N TYR A 200 -27.88 -24.49 4.53
CA TYR A 200 -27.65 -24.63 3.10
C TYR A 200 -28.05 -26.03 2.58
N LEU A 201 -27.62 -27.08 3.28
CA LEU A 201 -27.91 -28.46 2.90
C LEU A 201 -29.41 -28.79 2.99
N SER A 202 -30.09 -28.26 3.99
CA SER A 202 -31.54 -28.45 4.18
C SER A 202 -32.34 -27.67 3.12
N ASP A 203 -32.04 -26.38 2.95
CA ASP A 203 -32.79 -25.47 2.08
C ASP A 203 -32.59 -25.81 0.60
N ARG A 204 -31.37 -26.18 0.20
CA ARG A 204 -31.01 -26.45 -1.21
C ARG A 204 -31.29 -27.89 -1.64
N PHE A 205 -31.04 -28.86 -0.76
CA PHE A 205 -31.04 -30.29 -1.12
C PHE A 205 -32.04 -31.13 -0.30
N GLY A 206 -32.87 -30.49 0.54
CA GLY A 206 -33.91 -31.18 1.31
C GLY A 206 -33.38 -32.24 2.28
N GLN A 207 -32.13 -32.10 2.75
CA GLN A 207 -31.52 -33.07 3.66
C GLN A 207 -32.23 -33.09 5.01
N SER A 208 -32.32 -34.29 5.61
CA SER A 208 -32.84 -34.41 6.97
C SER A 208 -31.89 -33.69 7.96
N PRO A 209 -32.36 -33.21 9.12
CA PRO A 209 -31.49 -32.56 10.10
C PRO A 209 -30.27 -33.41 10.51
N ALA A 210 -30.45 -34.74 10.59
CA ALA A 210 -29.37 -35.66 10.95
C ALA A 210 -28.33 -35.81 9.82
N ASP A 211 -28.78 -35.90 8.57
CA ASP A 211 -27.88 -36.00 7.41
C ASP A 211 -27.15 -34.68 7.18
N ALA A 212 -27.88 -33.55 7.25
CA ALA A 212 -27.31 -32.20 7.14
C ALA A 212 -26.21 -31.98 8.19
N THR A 213 -26.45 -32.36 9.45
CA THR A 213 -25.43 -32.29 10.53
C THR A 213 -24.19 -33.11 10.18
N THR A 214 -24.39 -34.33 9.68
CA THR A 214 -23.30 -35.25 9.36
C THR A 214 -22.45 -34.75 8.20
N ILE A 215 -23.10 -34.24 7.15
CA ILE A 215 -22.43 -33.68 5.97
C ILE A 215 -21.73 -32.36 6.33
N ALA A 216 -22.39 -31.47 7.08
CA ALA A 216 -21.81 -30.19 7.51
C ALA A 216 -20.50 -30.40 8.29
N ARG A 217 -20.49 -31.31 9.26
CA ARG A 217 -19.27 -31.65 10.02
C ARG A 217 -18.17 -32.21 9.12
N ALA A 218 -18.51 -33.14 8.24
CA ALA A 218 -17.54 -33.69 7.29
C ALA A 218 -16.95 -32.61 6.37
N MET A 219 -17.76 -31.63 5.96
CA MET A 219 -17.31 -30.50 5.15
C MET A 219 -16.40 -29.53 5.93
N ILE A 220 -16.70 -29.24 7.19
CA ILE A 220 -15.84 -28.43 8.07
C ILE A 220 -14.47 -29.11 8.23
N ASP A 221 -14.47 -30.41 8.54
CA ASP A 221 -13.25 -31.20 8.69
C ASP A 221 -12.45 -31.21 7.38
N GLN A 222 -13.12 -31.36 6.24
CA GLN A 222 -12.46 -31.34 4.94
C GLN A 222 -11.83 -29.97 4.63
N PHE A 223 -12.58 -28.87 4.83
CA PHE A 223 -12.08 -27.52 4.59
C PHE A 223 -10.90 -27.16 5.48
N ARG A 224 -10.85 -27.73 6.69
CA ARG A 224 -9.76 -27.55 7.65
C ARG A 224 -8.55 -28.43 7.35
N GLU A 225 -8.73 -29.74 7.30
CA GLU A 225 -7.64 -30.72 7.36
C GLU A 225 -7.07 -31.07 5.98
N ARG A 226 -7.85 -30.83 4.92
CA ARG A 226 -7.52 -31.32 3.57
C ARG A 226 -7.41 -30.20 2.56
N ASN A 227 -8.39 -29.31 2.51
CA ASN A 227 -8.37 -28.17 1.60
C ASN A 227 -7.53 -27.02 2.17
N PHE A 228 -7.27 -26.99 3.49
CA PHE A 228 -6.53 -25.93 4.17
C PHE A 228 -7.03 -24.51 3.86
N ILE A 229 -8.34 -24.38 3.66
CA ILE A 229 -8.97 -23.08 3.38
C ILE A 229 -9.55 -22.47 4.67
N LEU A 230 -9.93 -23.32 5.63
CA LEU A 230 -10.30 -22.93 6.98
C LEU A 230 -9.24 -23.39 7.99
N SER A 231 -9.11 -22.67 9.11
CA SER A 231 -8.28 -23.06 10.24
C SER A 231 -9.09 -23.26 11.52
N LEU A 232 -8.75 -24.35 12.20
CA LEU A 232 -8.79 -24.62 13.63
C LEU A 232 -7.98 -23.63 14.47
N TYR A 233 -8.21 -22.33 14.34
CA TYR A 233 -8.78 -21.61 15.44
C TYR A 233 -8.35 -22.00 16.87
N GLY A 234 -9.34 -22.13 17.74
CA GLY A 234 -9.21 -22.48 19.16
C GLY A 234 -10.49 -22.02 19.87
N ALA A 235 -10.86 -22.60 21.02
CA ALA A 235 -12.16 -22.34 21.65
C ALA A 235 -13.36 -22.52 20.68
N ASN A 236 -13.27 -23.50 19.78
CA ASN A 236 -14.23 -23.76 18.72
C ASN A 236 -14.47 -22.58 17.77
N LEU A 237 -13.52 -21.66 17.62
CA LEU A 237 -13.55 -20.65 16.56
C LEU A 237 -12.92 -21.22 15.29
N TYR A 238 -13.48 -20.88 14.14
CA TYR A 238 -12.99 -21.20 12.80
C TYR A 238 -12.81 -19.92 12.02
N GLY A 239 -12.02 -19.97 10.95
CA GLY A 239 -11.96 -18.87 9.99
C GLY A 239 -11.08 -19.20 8.80
N PHE A 240 -11.01 -18.34 7.80
CA PHE A 240 -10.19 -18.61 6.62
C PHE A 240 -8.71 -18.60 7.01
N VAL A 241 -7.89 -19.43 6.37
CA VAL A 241 -6.43 -19.40 6.59
C VAL A 241 -5.84 -18.05 6.18
N HIS A 242 -6.43 -17.41 5.16
CA HIS A 242 -6.05 -16.08 4.71
C HIS A 242 -7.29 -15.20 4.50
N ARG A 243 -7.23 -13.95 4.97
CA ARG A 243 -8.35 -12.98 4.87
C ARG A 243 -8.77 -12.72 3.42
N ALA A 244 -7.83 -12.74 2.47
CA ALA A 244 -8.16 -12.58 1.05
C ALA A 244 -9.19 -13.61 0.53
N PHE A 245 -9.24 -14.84 1.08
CA PHE A 245 -10.29 -15.79 0.71
C PHE A 245 -11.64 -15.40 1.28
N LEU A 246 -11.69 -14.89 2.52
CA LEU A 246 -12.91 -14.32 3.09
C LEU A 246 -13.40 -13.17 2.20
N GLU A 247 -12.51 -12.24 1.83
CA GLU A 247 -12.85 -11.07 1.03
C GLU A 247 -13.35 -11.46 -0.37
N TYR A 248 -12.67 -12.39 -1.02
CA TYR A 248 -13.06 -12.95 -2.32
C TYR A 248 -14.41 -13.68 -2.26
N PHE A 249 -14.62 -14.58 -1.29
CA PHE A 249 -15.88 -15.31 -1.17
C PHE A 249 -17.05 -14.40 -0.77
N CYS A 250 -16.78 -13.35 0.02
CA CYS A 250 -17.78 -12.33 0.32
C CYS A 250 -18.15 -11.54 -0.94
N ALA A 251 -17.16 -11.06 -1.70
CA ALA A 251 -17.39 -10.33 -2.95
C ALA A 251 -18.20 -11.17 -3.96
N THR A 252 -17.83 -12.44 -4.17
CA THR A 252 -18.56 -13.35 -5.05
C THR A 252 -19.97 -13.68 -4.54
N ALA A 253 -20.22 -13.65 -3.23
CA ALA A 253 -21.57 -13.78 -2.69
C ALA A 253 -22.47 -12.60 -3.11
N PHE A 254 -21.97 -11.36 -3.02
CA PHE A 254 -22.69 -10.17 -3.50
C PHE A 254 -22.89 -10.19 -5.02
N VAL A 255 -21.86 -10.55 -5.79
CA VAL A 255 -21.95 -10.65 -7.26
C VAL A 255 -23.00 -11.69 -7.65
N ASN A 256 -23.04 -12.85 -6.98
CA ASN A 256 -24.07 -13.84 -7.26
C ASN A 256 -25.47 -13.34 -6.91
N LYS A 257 -25.64 -12.64 -5.78
CA LYS A 257 -26.91 -12.02 -5.39
C LYS A 257 -27.37 -10.96 -6.40
N PHE A 258 -26.45 -10.18 -6.96
CA PHE A 258 -26.75 -9.11 -7.90
C PHE A 258 -26.93 -9.61 -9.34
N GLU A 259 -25.99 -10.41 -9.86
CA GLU A 259 -25.97 -10.78 -11.28
C GLU A 259 -26.74 -12.07 -11.57
N LYS A 260 -26.67 -13.06 -10.66
CA LYS A 260 -27.21 -14.41 -10.90
C LYS A 260 -28.60 -14.61 -10.32
N SER A 261 -28.78 -14.45 -9.01
CA SER A 261 -30.08 -14.68 -8.36
C SER A 261 -31.00 -13.47 -8.36
N LYS A 262 -30.46 -12.26 -8.66
CA LYS A 262 -31.21 -10.99 -8.67
C LYS A 262 -31.92 -10.69 -7.34
N GLU A 263 -31.32 -11.14 -6.23
CA GLU A 263 -31.81 -10.87 -4.87
C GLU A 263 -31.58 -9.43 -4.43
N ILE A 264 -30.58 -8.75 -5.01
CA ILE A 264 -30.32 -7.34 -4.78
C ILE A 264 -30.28 -6.58 -6.10
N THR A 265 -30.78 -5.36 -6.09
CA THR A 265 -30.77 -4.41 -7.20
C THR A 265 -29.46 -3.61 -7.23
N LEU A 266 -29.22 -2.88 -8.33
CA LEU A 266 -28.07 -1.98 -8.41
C LEU A 266 -28.14 -0.87 -7.34
N GLU A 267 -29.33 -0.37 -7.04
CA GLU A 267 -29.52 0.69 -6.04
C GLU A 267 -29.27 0.19 -4.62
N GLU A 268 -29.68 -1.04 -4.29
CA GLU A 268 -29.32 -1.69 -3.02
C GLU A 268 -27.82 -1.97 -2.95
N LEU A 269 -27.20 -2.42 -4.04
CA LEU A 269 -25.73 -2.58 -4.10
C LEU A 269 -25.03 -1.23 -3.85
N LYS A 270 -25.46 -0.14 -4.50
CA LYS A 270 -24.93 1.21 -4.28
C LYS A 270 -25.11 1.65 -2.83
N ARG A 271 -26.33 1.69 -2.31
CA ARG A 271 -26.62 2.29 -0.99
C ARG A 271 -26.24 1.38 0.17
N ASP A 272 -26.69 0.13 0.14
CA ASP A 272 -26.66 -0.77 1.30
C ASP A 272 -25.35 -1.56 1.40
N VAL A 273 -24.52 -1.54 0.35
CA VAL A 273 -23.19 -2.17 0.35
C VAL A 273 -22.09 -1.12 0.23
N TYR A 274 -22.04 -0.34 -0.86
CA TYR A 274 -20.98 0.67 -1.01
C TYR A 274 -21.18 1.88 -0.09
N GLY A 275 -22.38 2.47 -0.06
CA GLY A 275 -22.72 3.63 0.76
C GLY A 275 -22.65 3.35 2.25
N ALA A 276 -23.01 2.14 2.68
CA ALA A 276 -22.92 1.72 4.08
C ALA A 276 -21.48 1.48 4.56
N HIS A 277 -20.56 1.10 3.65
CA HIS A 277 -19.23 0.61 4.03
C HIS A 277 -18.04 1.41 3.45
N TYR A 278 -18.26 2.51 2.72
CA TYR A 278 -17.15 3.27 2.09
C TYR A 278 -16.11 3.80 3.09
N MET A 279 -16.48 4.06 4.35
CA MET A 279 -15.56 4.49 5.41
C MET A 279 -14.86 3.32 6.11
N ASP A 280 -15.42 2.11 6.01
CA ASP A 280 -14.87 0.93 6.66
C ASP A 280 -13.80 0.28 5.79
N ARG A 281 -12.54 0.56 6.13
CA ARG A 281 -11.37 0.01 5.42
C ARG A 281 -11.34 -1.52 5.38
N SER A 282 -12.01 -2.20 6.31
CA SER A 282 -12.09 -3.67 6.31
C SER A 282 -12.97 -4.22 5.19
N TRP A 283 -13.77 -3.37 4.54
CA TRP A 283 -14.62 -3.69 3.40
C TRP A 283 -14.02 -3.31 2.05
N HIS A 284 -12.98 -2.46 2.00
CA HIS A 284 -12.50 -1.90 0.73
C HIS A 284 -12.08 -2.99 -0.28
N GLU A 285 -11.41 -4.05 0.15
CA GLU A 285 -11.04 -5.14 -0.77
C GLU A 285 -12.28 -5.90 -1.28
N VAL A 286 -13.30 -6.12 -0.45
CA VAL A 286 -14.58 -6.72 -0.88
C VAL A 286 -15.24 -5.85 -1.94
N LEU A 287 -15.35 -4.54 -1.68
CA LEU A 287 -15.97 -3.57 -2.59
C LEU A 287 -15.22 -3.49 -3.92
N ARG A 288 -13.89 -3.43 -3.89
CA ARG A 288 -13.05 -3.44 -5.11
C ARG A 288 -13.22 -4.73 -5.90
N LEU A 289 -13.21 -5.88 -5.24
CA LEU A 289 -13.41 -7.17 -5.91
C LEU A 289 -14.79 -7.28 -6.55
N ILE A 290 -15.85 -6.79 -5.89
CA ILE A 290 -17.19 -6.70 -6.51
C ILE A 290 -17.10 -5.88 -7.79
N CYS A 291 -16.50 -4.69 -7.73
CA CYS A 291 -16.38 -3.79 -8.89
C CYS A 291 -15.66 -4.45 -10.07
N GLY A 292 -14.59 -5.22 -9.82
CA GLY A 292 -13.86 -5.94 -10.86
C GLY A 292 -14.57 -7.19 -11.41
N MET A 293 -15.59 -7.72 -10.71
CA MET A 293 -16.30 -8.94 -11.08
C MET A 293 -17.61 -8.69 -11.86
N ILE A 294 -18.26 -7.55 -11.64
CA ILE A 294 -19.54 -7.20 -12.29
C ILE A 294 -19.33 -6.61 -13.69
N ASP A 295 -20.40 -6.54 -14.49
CA ASP A 295 -20.38 -5.84 -15.78
C ASP A 295 -19.93 -4.38 -15.65
N GLU A 296 -19.09 -3.95 -16.59
CA GLU A 296 -18.39 -2.66 -16.56
C GLU A 296 -19.36 -1.46 -16.55
N LYS A 297 -20.57 -1.62 -17.11
CA LYS A 297 -21.62 -0.60 -17.02
C LYS A 297 -22.07 -0.38 -15.57
N PHE A 298 -22.26 -1.47 -14.82
CA PHE A 298 -22.64 -1.39 -13.41
C PHE A 298 -21.48 -0.89 -12.54
N ALA A 299 -20.25 -1.29 -12.86
CA ALA A 299 -19.05 -0.74 -12.23
C ALA A 299 -18.98 0.78 -12.39
N GLY A 300 -19.21 1.28 -13.62
CA GLY A 300 -19.26 2.72 -13.90
C GLY A 300 -20.32 3.47 -13.07
N GLU A 301 -21.52 2.89 -12.95
CA GLU A 301 -22.60 3.44 -12.11
C GLU A 301 -22.24 3.54 -10.62
N ILE A 302 -21.54 2.53 -10.09
CA ILE A 302 -21.06 2.52 -8.69
C ILE A 302 -19.95 3.55 -8.50
N ILE A 303 -19.02 3.66 -9.46
CA ILE A 303 -17.93 4.64 -9.43
C ILE A 303 -18.52 6.07 -9.43
N THR A 304 -19.50 6.34 -10.28
CA THR A 304 -20.22 7.62 -10.30
C THR A 304 -20.92 7.89 -8.96
N TYR A 305 -21.65 6.92 -8.42
CA TYR A 305 -22.32 7.05 -7.11
C TYR A 305 -21.33 7.42 -5.99
N LEU A 306 -20.20 6.72 -5.88
CA LEU A 306 -19.16 7.01 -4.89
C LEU A 306 -18.56 8.42 -5.06
N THR A 307 -18.45 8.90 -6.30
CA THR A 307 -17.79 10.16 -6.63
C THR A 307 -18.71 11.37 -6.40
N ASP A 308 -19.96 11.24 -6.83
CA ASP A 308 -20.87 12.37 -7.02
C ASP A 308 -21.96 12.47 -5.95
N GLU A 309 -22.28 11.37 -5.27
CA GLU A 309 -23.38 11.33 -4.28
C GLU A 309 -22.88 11.08 -2.86
N VAL A 310 -21.90 10.18 -2.68
CA VAL A 310 -21.40 9.80 -1.34
C VAL A 310 -20.52 10.90 -0.75
N ASN A 311 -20.75 11.23 0.52
CA ASN A 311 -19.98 12.22 1.27
C ASN A 311 -19.98 13.59 0.58
N ARG A 312 -21.14 14.06 0.10
CA ARG A 312 -21.33 15.36 -0.55
C ARG A 312 -22.41 16.20 0.15
N PRO A 313 -22.30 17.54 0.17
CA PRO A 313 -21.12 18.34 -0.22
C PRO A 313 -19.95 18.12 0.73
N TRP A 314 -18.72 18.43 0.29
CA TRP A 314 -17.55 18.32 1.16
C TRP A 314 -17.53 19.38 2.26
N PRO A 315 -17.02 19.03 3.45
CA PRO A 315 -16.76 20.03 4.48
C PRO A 315 -15.65 20.99 4.02
N GLU A 316 -15.58 22.16 4.63
CA GLU A 316 -14.47 23.12 4.40
C GLU A 316 -13.11 22.52 4.78
N ARG A 317 -13.11 21.56 5.72
CA ARG A 317 -11.94 20.87 6.29
C ARG A 317 -12.30 19.41 6.54
N PHE A 318 -11.44 18.48 6.12
CA PHE A 318 -11.71 17.04 6.27
C PHE A 318 -11.32 16.55 7.66
N SER A 319 -10.23 17.03 8.24
CA SER A 319 -9.73 16.65 9.58
C SER A 319 -9.80 15.13 9.81
N ASP A 320 -10.75 14.61 10.60
CA ASP A 320 -10.90 13.17 10.89
C ASP A 320 -11.74 12.39 9.85
N ASN A 321 -12.43 13.09 8.95
CA ASN A 321 -13.32 12.52 7.95
C ASN A 321 -12.73 12.64 6.53
N LEU A 322 -11.63 11.93 6.28
CA LEU A 322 -10.98 11.91 4.97
C LEU A 322 -11.91 11.35 3.87
N PRO A 323 -11.79 11.81 2.61
CA PRO A 323 -12.69 11.45 1.52
C PRO A 323 -12.41 10.06 0.94
N TRP A 324 -12.61 9.02 1.77
CA TRP A 324 -12.44 7.62 1.39
C TRP A 324 -13.31 7.21 0.21
N ASN A 325 -14.43 7.88 -0.03
CA ASN A 325 -15.28 7.65 -1.19
C ASN A 325 -14.53 7.90 -2.52
N ILE A 326 -13.66 8.91 -2.59
CA ILE A 326 -12.88 9.21 -3.80
C ILE A 326 -11.74 8.23 -3.99
N SER A 327 -11.02 7.90 -2.91
CA SER A 327 -9.99 6.87 -2.97
C SER A 327 -10.59 5.53 -3.42
N LEU A 328 -11.71 5.12 -2.82
CA LEU A 328 -12.40 3.90 -3.20
C LEU A 328 -12.91 3.93 -4.64
N ALA A 329 -13.47 5.06 -5.11
CA ALA A 329 -13.89 5.20 -6.50
C ALA A 329 -12.72 5.04 -7.49
N ALA A 330 -11.57 5.66 -7.20
CA ALA A 330 -10.36 5.51 -8.00
C ALA A 330 -9.80 4.07 -7.96
N GLN A 331 -9.81 3.44 -6.78
CA GLN A 331 -9.39 2.04 -6.63
C GLN A 331 -10.33 1.08 -7.38
N CYS A 332 -11.64 1.32 -7.36
CA CYS A 332 -12.63 0.61 -8.16
C CYS A 332 -12.40 0.79 -9.66
N LEU A 333 -12.09 2.01 -10.10
CA LEU A 333 -11.73 2.29 -11.50
C LEU A 333 -10.53 1.43 -11.95
N ASN A 334 -9.53 1.26 -11.09
CA ASN A 334 -8.36 0.41 -11.36
C ASN A 334 -8.70 -1.10 -11.47
N GLU A 335 -9.86 -1.54 -11.00
CA GLU A 335 -10.33 -2.93 -11.18
C GLU A 335 -11.07 -3.14 -12.50
N VAL A 336 -11.46 -2.06 -13.21
CA VAL A 336 -12.20 -2.14 -14.47
C VAL A 336 -11.24 -2.55 -15.60
N ARG A 337 -11.56 -3.67 -16.24
CA ARG A 337 -10.72 -4.26 -17.30
C ARG A 337 -10.61 -3.35 -18.51
N ASN A 338 -11.73 -2.79 -18.97
CA ASN A 338 -11.76 -1.90 -20.12
C ASN A 338 -12.15 -0.48 -19.70
N LEU A 339 -11.16 0.34 -19.33
CA LEU A 339 -11.40 1.71 -18.89
C LEU A 339 -12.16 2.59 -19.91
N SER A 340 -12.13 2.26 -21.20
CA SER A 340 -12.86 3.01 -22.23
C SER A 340 -14.39 2.90 -22.10
N THR A 341 -14.90 1.82 -21.53
CA THR A 341 -16.36 1.64 -21.32
C THR A 341 -16.88 2.47 -20.16
N VAL A 342 -15.99 2.92 -19.28
CA VAL A 342 -16.28 3.77 -18.11
C VAL A 342 -15.59 5.14 -18.19
N ALA A 343 -15.37 5.65 -19.41
CA ALA A 343 -14.66 6.91 -19.63
C ALA A 343 -15.28 8.10 -18.88
N GLU A 344 -16.60 8.25 -18.91
CA GLU A 344 -17.30 9.32 -18.19
C GLU A 344 -17.20 9.20 -16.65
N PRO A 345 -17.47 8.01 -16.04
CA PRO A 345 -17.14 7.79 -14.63
C PRO A 345 -15.68 8.10 -14.28
N ALA A 346 -14.73 7.67 -15.11
CA ALA A 346 -13.30 7.92 -14.90
C ALA A 346 -12.95 9.42 -14.91
N ARG A 347 -13.60 10.20 -15.78
CA ARG A 347 -13.50 11.66 -15.79
C ARG A 347 -14.11 12.29 -14.56
N SER A 348 -15.23 11.76 -14.06
CA SER A 348 -15.81 12.25 -12.81
C SER A 348 -14.84 12.05 -11.65
N VAL A 349 -14.25 10.85 -11.52
CA VAL A 349 -13.21 10.58 -10.51
C VAL A 349 -12.04 11.54 -10.66
N LEU A 350 -11.56 11.77 -11.88
CA LEU A 350 -10.44 12.68 -12.15
C LEU A 350 -10.76 14.12 -11.72
N ASN A 351 -11.95 14.63 -12.04
CA ASN A 351 -12.41 15.95 -11.62
C ASN A 351 -12.57 16.04 -10.09
N ALA A 352 -13.04 14.97 -9.44
CA ALA A 352 -13.15 14.92 -8.00
C ALA A 352 -11.77 14.93 -7.33
N ILE A 353 -10.78 14.19 -7.86
CA ILE A 353 -9.40 14.25 -7.38
C ILE A 353 -8.83 15.66 -7.59
N CYS A 354 -9.03 16.28 -8.76
CA CYS A 354 -8.61 17.66 -9.00
C CYS A 354 -9.22 18.64 -7.98
N SER A 355 -10.53 18.49 -7.70
CA SER A 355 -11.21 19.26 -6.66
C SER A 355 -10.62 18.98 -5.27
N LEU A 356 -10.20 17.76 -4.99
CA LEU A 356 -9.57 17.41 -3.71
C LEU A 356 -8.19 18.05 -3.56
N LEU A 357 -7.42 18.10 -4.64
CA LEU A 357 -6.15 18.83 -4.70
C LEU A 357 -6.38 20.33 -4.48
N ASP A 358 -7.48 20.90 -4.97
CA ASP A 358 -7.88 22.28 -4.61
C ASP A 358 -8.12 22.44 -3.10
N HIS A 359 -8.65 21.41 -2.41
CA HIS A 359 -8.92 21.45 -0.96
C HIS A 359 -7.66 21.32 -0.09
N THR A 360 -6.63 20.57 -0.54
CA THR A 360 -5.36 20.40 0.21
C THR A 360 -4.65 21.71 0.55
N VAL A 361 -5.03 22.78 -0.15
CA VAL A 361 -4.43 24.10 -0.09
C VAL A 361 -4.78 24.82 1.23
N MET A 362 -5.77 24.32 1.96
CA MET A 362 -6.21 24.87 3.25
C MET A 362 -5.48 24.28 4.48
N THR A 363 -4.27 23.75 4.32
CA THR A 363 -3.36 23.30 5.41
C THR A 363 -3.85 22.11 6.24
N GLU A 364 -4.17 20.98 5.61
CA GLU A 364 -4.42 19.71 6.33
C GLU A 364 -3.35 18.65 6.01
N TRP A 365 -2.37 18.47 6.91
CA TRP A 365 -1.34 17.42 6.81
C TRP A 365 -1.94 16.02 6.62
N ALA A 366 -3.08 15.75 7.26
CA ALA A 366 -3.82 14.50 7.11
C ALA A 366 -4.28 14.26 5.66
N LEU A 367 -4.72 15.32 4.96
CA LEU A 367 -5.18 15.19 3.58
C LEU A 367 -4.01 15.02 2.61
N ASP A 368 -2.89 15.72 2.81
CA ASP A 368 -1.67 15.47 2.02
C ASP A 368 -1.20 14.00 2.16
N GLY A 369 -1.13 13.50 3.40
CA GLY A 369 -0.79 12.11 3.66
C GLY A 369 -1.76 11.16 2.97
N PHE A 370 -3.05 11.47 3.01
CA PHE A 370 -4.08 10.71 2.31
C PHE A 370 -3.88 10.70 0.78
N ILE A 371 -3.61 11.84 0.15
CA ILE A 371 -3.32 11.88 -1.31
C ILE A 371 -2.12 11.00 -1.65
N ARG A 372 -1.02 11.16 -0.92
CA ARG A 372 0.21 10.41 -1.13
C ARG A 372 0.01 8.91 -0.97
N GLU A 373 -0.75 8.49 0.04
CA GLU A 373 -0.86 7.07 0.41
C GLU A 373 -2.02 6.35 -0.27
N GLN A 374 -3.06 7.08 -0.69
CA GLN A 374 -4.30 6.49 -1.19
C GLN A 374 -4.61 6.83 -2.65
N ILE A 375 -4.17 7.99 -3.16
CA ILE A 375 -4.48 8.45 -4.52
C ILE A 375 -3.31 8.22 -5.49
N VAL A 376 -2.09 8.60 -5.10
CA VAL A 376 -0.89 8.46 -5.96
C VAL A 376 -0.65 7.02 -6.41
N PRO A 377 -0.77 5.97 -5.56
CA PRO A 377 -0.57 4.59 -6.01
C PRO A 377 -1.57 4.13 -7.07
N VAL A 378 -2.80 4.65 -7.02
CA VAL A 378 -3.84 4.36 -8.02
C VAL A 378 -3.53 5.08 -9.33
N ALA A 379 -3.09 6.34 -9.25
CA ALA A 379 -2.63 7.09 -10.42
C ALA A 379 -1.42 6.44 -11.08
N GLU A 380 -0.51 5.85 -10.32
CA GLU A 380 0.62 5.06 -10.84
C GLU A 380 0.14 3.78 -11.55
N ALA A 381 -0.83 3.07 -10.96
CA ALA A 381 -1.36 1.84 -11.54
C ALA A 381 -2.14 2.05 -12.85
N ILE A 382 -2.94 3.10 -12.93
CA ILE A 382 -3.69 3.44 -14.15
C ILE A 382 -2.79 4.18 -15.16
N GLY A 383 -1.99 5.11 -14.67
CA GLY A 383 -1.04 5.92 -15.44
C GLY A 383 -1.68 6.69 -16.59
N THR A 384 -0.97 6.72 -17.72
CA THR A 384 -1.39 7.40 -18.94
C THR A 384 -2.61 6.78 -19.63
N ASN A 385 -3.10 5.63 -19.14
CA ASN A 385 -4.32 4.99 -19.64
C ASN A 385 -5.60 5.56 -19.02
N TRP A 386 -5.49 6.52 -18.09
CA TRP A 386 -6.65 7.16 -17.49
C TRP A 386 -7.52 7.82 -18.57
N PRO A 387 -8.79 7.42 -18.75
CA PRO A 387 -9.66 7.99 -19.76
C PRO A 387 -9.91 9.48 -19.54
N GLN A 388 -9.98 10.23 -20.65
CA GLN A 388 -10.31 11.65 -20.62
C GLN A 388 -9.34 12.52 -19.79
N ARG A 389 -8.07 12.09 -19.69
CA ARG A 389 -7.02 12.80 -18.94
C ARG A 389 -6.71 14.22 -19.43
N GLU A 390 -7.17 14.60 -20.62
CA GLU A 390 -7.09 15.96 -21.17
C GLU A 390 -7.77 17.02 -20.29
N VAL A 391 -8.69 16.63 -19.39
CA VAL A 391 -9.29 17.56 -18.42
C VAL A 391 -8.26 18.22 -17.50
N LEU A 392 -7.11 17.57 -17.27
CA LEU A 392 -6.01 18.13 -16.48
C LEU A 392 -5.52 19.47 -17.03
N ALA A 393 -5.48 19.64 -18.36
CA ALA A 393 -5.05 20.89 -18.99
C ALA A 393 -6.02 22.03 -18.65
N GLY A 394 -7.33 21.75 -18.70
CA GLY A 394 -8.38 22.69 -18.35
C GLY A 394 -8.39 23.05 -16.87
N TRP A 395 -8.14 22.08 -15.99
CA TRP A 395 -8.00 22.30 -14.55
C TRP A 395 -6.77 23.15 -14.23
N LEU A 396 -5.58 22.77 -14.71
CA LEU A 396 -4.34 23.52 -14.48
C LEU A 396 -4.39 24.96 -14.98
N SER A 397 -5.05 25.19 -16.13
CA SER A 397 -5.20 26.55 -16.69
C SER A 397 -6.09 27.46 -15.82
N LYS A 398 -6.98 26.88 -15.01
CA LYS A 398 -7.87 27.58 -14.08
C LYS A 398 -7.35 27.56 -12.64
N TYR A 399 -6.29 26.80 -12.39
CA TYR A 399 -5.77 26.53 -11.06
C TYR A 399 -5.19 27.80 -10.45
N GLN A 400 -5.91 28.37 -9.49
CA GLN A 400 -5.52 29.51 -8.68
C GLN A 400 -5.63 29.08 -7.23
N LEU A 401 -4.49 28.82 -6.61
CA LEU A 401 -4.48 28.47 -5.20
C LEU A 401 -4.60 29.71 -4.32
N PRO A 402 -5.36 29.67 -3.21
CA PRO A 402 -5.31 30.73 -2.22
C PRO A 402 -3.93 30.83 -1.55
N VAL A 403 -3.53 32.08 -1.27
CA VAL A 403 -2.19 32.61 -0.94
C VAL A 403 -1.60 32.11 0.40
N ASN A 404 -2.14 31.06 1.03
CA ASN A 404 -1.82 30.72 2.42
C ASN A 404 -1.27 29.30 2.63
N MET A 405 -0.42 28.85 1.71
CA MET A 405 0.30 27.58 1.84
C MET A 405 1.61 27.77 2.61
N THR A 406 1.74 27.08 3.74
CA THR A 406 2.99 27.07 4.52
C THR A 406 3.91 25.89 4.16
N TYR A 407 3.38 24.86 3.48
CA TYR A 407 4.12 23.64 3.10
C TYR A 407 3.68 23.11 1.73
N TYR A 408 4.65 22.97 0.80
CA TYR A 408 4.44 22.35 -0.50
C TYR A 408 4.94 20.91 -0.51
N THR A 409 4.12 20.00 -1.04
CA THR A 409 4.45 18.58 -1.20
C THR A 409 4.52 18.19 -2.67
N SER A 410 5.21 17.10 -2.97
CA SER A 410 5.33 16.61 -4.35
C SER A 410 4.06 15.90 -4.84
N ALA A 411 3.20 15.42 -3.94
CA ALA A 411 2.11 14.50 -4.28
C ALA A 411 1.14 15.02 -5.37
N PRO A 412 0.68 16.29 -5.36
CA PRO A 412 -0.14 16.82 -6.45
C PRO A 412 0.60 16.82 -7.79
N GLY A 413 1.88 17.20 -7.80
CA GLY A 413 2.70 17.21 -9.02
C GLY A 413 2.93 15.80 -9.57
N ARG A 414 3.22 14.84 -8.69
CA ARG A 414 3.35 13.42 -9.04
C ARG A 414 2.06 12.84 -9.62
N PHE A 415 0.90 13.16 -9.03
CA PHE A 415 -0.39 12.76 -9.58
C PHE A 415 -0.58 13.23 -11.03
N VAL A 416 -0.30 14.52 -11.30
CA VAL A 416 -0.40 15.09 -12.65
C VAL A 416 0.61 14.44 -13.61
N ALA A 417 1.83 14.17 -13.15
CA ALA A 417 2.84 13.47 -13.94
C ALA A 417 2.39 12.07 -14.36
N LEU A 418 1.92 11.26 -13.41
CA LEU A 418 1.54 9.86 -13.65
C LEU A 418 0.36 9.74 -14.61
N VAL A 419 -0.66 10.58 -14.45
CA VAL A 419 -1.85 10.57 -15.30
C VAL A 419 -1.60 11.27 -16.64
N GLY A 420 -0.99 12.45 -16.59
CA GLY A 420 -0.81 13.35 -17.73
C GLY A 420 0.41 13.08 -18.61
N GLY A 421 1.36 12.26 -18.14
CA GLY A 421 2.67 12.05 -18.76
C GLY A 421 2.62 11.80 -20.27
N GLY A 422 3.57 12.41 -20.98
CA GLY A 422 3.69 12.32 -22.44
C GLY A 422 2.61 13.07 -23.24
N ASN A 423 1.64 13.74 -22.60
CA ASN A 423 0.67 14.57 -23.32
C ASN A 423 1.30 15.91 -23.75
N GLY A 424 1.39 16.16 -25.06
CA GLY A 424 2.04 17.35 -25.62
C GLY A 424 1.28 18.66 -25.39
N GLU A 425 -0.05 18.66 -25.36
CA GLU A 425 -0.85 19.85 -25.06
C GLU A 425 -0.69 20.25 -23.60
N LEU A 426 -0.79 19.27 -22.70
CA LEU A 426 -0.55 19.45 -21.28
C LEU A 426 0.88 19.95 -21.02
N TYR A 427 1.87 19.45 -21.75
CA TYR A 427 3.24 19.93 -21.67
C TYR A 427 3.36 21.43 -22.00
N GLN A 428 2.68 21.92 -23.04
CA GLN A 428 2.69 23.36 -23.33
C GLN A 428 2.05 24.17 -22.20
N VAL A 429 0.93 23.70 -21.64
CA VAL A 429 0.27 24.36 -20.50
C VAL A 429 1.24 24.44 -19.31
N LEU A 430 1.94 23.36 -18.98
CA LEU A 430 2.91 23.33 -17.88
C LEU A 430 4.07 24.31 -18.10
N LEU A 431 4.58 24.42 -19.33
CA LEU A 431 5.65 25.36 -19.66
C LEU A 431 5.21 26.83 -19.59
N GLU A 432 3.97 27.13 -19.97
CA GLU A 432 3.42 28.47 -19.82
C GLU A 432 3.17 28.81 -18.34
N LEU A 433 2.68 27.84 -17.56
CA LEU A 433 2.54 27.98 -16.11
C LEU A 433 3.89 28.17 -15.40
N ALA A 434 4.97 27.55 -15.89
CA ALA A 434 6.31 27.76 -15.34
C ALA A 434 6.78 29.23 -15.48
N LYS A 435 6.29 29.95 -16.50
CA LYS A 435 6.65 31.36 -16.74
C LYS A 435 5.69 32.34 -16.08
N HIS A 436 4.39 32.02 -16.08
CA HIS A 436 3.31 32.98 -15.81
C HIS A 436 2.30 32.51 -14.76
N GLY A 437 2.40 31.27 -14.29
CA GLY A 437 1.50 30.73 -13.27
C GLY A 437 1.71 31.38 -11.90
N GLY A 438 0.72 31.26 -11.02
CA GLY A 438 0.86 31.63 -9.59
C GLY A 438 1.95 30.80 -8.91
N GLU A 439 2.47 31.30 -7.79
CA GLU A 439 3.54 30.63 -7.04
C GLU A 439 3.20 29.17 -6.73
N GLU A 440 1.96 28.93 -6.33
CA GLU A 440 1.51 27.63 -5.86
C GLU A 440 1.41 26.62 -7.00
N THR A 441 0.95 27.06 -8.17
CA THR A 441 0.98 26.25 -9.39
C THR A 441 2.44 25.95 -9.76
N ARG A 442 3.32 26.95 -9.70
CA ARG A 442 4.76 26.76 -9.98
C ARG A 442 5.45 25.83 -8.98
N CYS A 443 4.95 25.69 -7.75
CA CYS A 443 5.53 24.79 -6.75
C CYS A 443 5.32 23.31 -7.08
N ILE A 444 4.24 22.93 -7.75
CA ILE A 444 4.01 21.51 -8.12
C ILE A 444 4.69 21.14 -9.43
N LEU A 445 4.95 22.12 -10.32
CA LEU A 445 5.51 21.91 -11.65
C LEU A 445 6.82 21.10 -11.68
N PRO A 446 7.78 21.27 -10.75
CA PRO A 446 9.03 20.56 -10.86
C PRO A 446 8.88 19.05 -10.87
N PHE A 447 8.10 18.49 -9.93
CA PHE A 447 7.80 17.06 -9.90
C PHE A 447 6.90 16.65 -11.07
N THR A 448 5.93 17.49 -11.45
CA THR A 448 5.09 17.23 -12.62
C THR A 448 5.93 17.03 -13.88
N LEU A 449 6.84 17.96 -14.17
CA LEU A 449 7.69 17.95 -15.36
C LEU A 449 8.75 16.86 -15.28
N ALA A 450 9.42 16.73 -14.13
CA ALA A 450 10.53 15.80 -13.95
C ALA A 450 10.08 14.33 -14.00
N GLU A 451 8.90 13.98 -13.49
CA GLU A 451 8.41 12.60 -13.52
C GLU A 451 7.67 12.30 -14.84
N GLY A 452 6.81 13.21 -15.32
CA GLY A 452 5.92 12.96 -16.46
C GLY A 452 6.48 13.31 -17.85
N TRP A 453 7.51 14.15 -17.92
CA TRP A 453 8.10 14.65 -19.17
C TRP A 453 9.65 14.72 -19.07
N HIS A 454 10.27 13.75 -18.40
CA HIS A 454 11.73 13.70 -18.22
C HIS A 454 12.50 13.71 -19.55
N GLU A 455 12.00 13.01 -20.57
CA GLU A 455 12.62 12.92 -21.90
C GLU A 455 12.41 14.18 -22.77
N GLU A 456 11.53 15.10 -22.37
CA GLU A 456 11.26 16.29 -23.18
C GLU A 456 12.40 17.31 -23.09
N SER A 457 12.90 17.72 -24.25
CA SER A 457 14.09 18.59 -24.38
C SER A 457 14.04 19.90 -23.60
N ARG A 458 12.85 20.44 -23.29
CA ARG A 458 12.69 21.70 -22.55
C ARG A 458 12.54 21.49 -21.04
N THR A 459 12.35 20.25 -20.56
CA THR A 459 12.09 19.96 -19.15
C THR A 459 13.28 20.32 -18.28
N LEU A 460 14.46 19.77 -18.56
CA LEU A 460 15.67 20.05 -17.79
C LEU A 460 16.05 21.54 -17.83
N PRO A 461 16.04 22.24 -18.99
CA PRO A 461 16.22 23.69 -19.02
C PRO A 461 15.21 24.47 -18.16
N THR A 462 13.93 24.09 -18.18
CA THR A 462 12.91 24.72 -17.35
C THR A 462 13.17 24.50 -15.86
N LEU A 463 13.53 23.29 -15.43
CA LEU A 463 13.88 23.02 -14.03
C LEU A 463 15.07 23.88 -13.58
N ARG A 464 16.13 23.96 -14.39
CA ARG A 464 17.28 24.82 -14.08
C ARG A 464 16.89 26.30 -13.98
N HIS A 465 16.02 26.77 -14.88
CA HIS A 465 15.49 28.13 -14.80
C HIS A 465 14.71 28.36 -13.50
N LEU A 466 13.85 27.44 -13.09
CA LEU A 466 13.11 27.55 -11.83
C LEU A 466 14.03 27.58 -10.61
N ILE A 467 15.14 26.83 -10.62
CA ILE A 467 16.14 26.83 -9.54
C ILE A 467 16.85 28.18 -9.42
N LEU A 468 17.25 28.75 -10.57
CA LEU A 468 18.14 29.92 -10.63
C LEU A 468 17.38 31.26 -10.62
N GLU A 469 16.19 31.32 -11.21
CA GLU A 469 15.53 32.59 -11.54
C GLU A 469 14.15 32.77 -10.88
N ASP A 470 13.48 31.72 -10.37
CA ASP A 470 12.12 31.88 -9.81
C ASP A 470 12.09 32.83 -8.60
N SER A 471 11.04 33.63 -8.44
CA SER A 471 10.94 34.55 -7.30
C SER A 471 10.64 33.83 -5.97
N SER A 472 10.02 32.65 -6.01
CA SER A 472 9.65 31.89 -4.82
C SER A 472 10.76 30.93 -4.39
N THR A 473 11.16 31.03 -3.12
CA THR A 473 12.11 30.10 -2.50
C THR A 473 11.55 28.68 -2.41
N PHE A 474 10.23 28.53 -2.34
CA PHE A 474 9.56 27.23 -2.33
C PHE A 474 9.62 26.55 -3.69
N VAL A 475 9.38 27.28 -4.78
CA VAL A 475 9.51 26.76 -6.15
C VAL A 475 10.94 26.29 -6.40
N ARG A 476 11.93 27.12 -6.04
CA ARG A 476 13.36 26.76 -6.13
C ARG A 476 13.67 25.48 -5.39
N ARG A 477 13.16 25.33 -4.15
CA ARG A 477 13.33 24.11 -3.35
C ARG A 477 12.75 22.88 -4.04
N MET A 478 11.53 22.97 -4.56
CA MET A 478 10.89 21.86 -5.27
C MET A 478 11.66 21.50 -6.54
N ALA A 479 12.19 22.51 -7.24
CA ALA A 479 12.99 22.31 -8.44
C ALA A 479 14.35 21.64 -8.17
N VAL A 480 15.04 22.01 -7.09
CA VAL A 480 16.27 21.32 -6.65
C VAL A 480 15.99 19.85 -6.33
N ARG A 481 14.91 19.56 -5.60
CA ARG A 481 14.53 18.19 -5.24
C ARG A 481 14.19 17.36 -6.47
N ALA A 482 13.31 17.87 -7.34
CA ALA A 482 12.92 17.17 -8.56
C ALA A 482 14.11 16.93 -9.51
N LEU A 483 15.03 17.90 -9.61
CA LEU A 483 16.26 17.73 -10.40
C LEU A 483 17.12 16.60 -9.86
N ALA A 484 17.36 16.55 -8.55
CA ALA A 484 18.20 15.51 -7.95
C ALA A 484 17.58 14.11 -8.07
N GLU A 485 16.26 14.01 -7.90
CA GLU A 485 15.54 12.73 -7.93
C GLU A 485 15.43 12.13 -9.34
N HIS A 486 15.22 12.96 -10.36
CA HIS A 486 14.94 12.47 -11.73
C HIS A 486 16.07 12.72 -12.75
N PHE A 487 17.00 13.62 -12.45
CA PHE A 487 18.13 13.94 -13.34
C PHE A 487 19.47 13.73 -12.64
N GLY A 488 19.55 12.76 -11.73
CA GLY A 488 20.79 12.43 -10.99
C GLY A 488 21.97 12.06 -11.90
N ASP A 489 21.69 11.38 -13.01
CA ASP A 489 22.70 10.94 -13.97
C ASP A 489 23.14 12.03 -14.97
N ASP A 490 22.45 13.18 -15.01
CA ASP A 490 22.86 14.29 -15.88
C ASP A 490 24.15 14.93 -15.36
N ALA A 491 25.14 15.07 -16.25
CA ALA A 491 26.46 15.58 -15.90
C ALA A 491 26.46 17.00 -15.32
N GLY A 492 25.40 17.78 -15.56
CA GLY A 492 25.23 19.13 -15.02
C GLY A 492 24.53 19.19 -13.67
N THR A 493 23.87 18.13 -13.22
CA THR A 493 23.12 18.12 -11.94
C THR A 493 24.05 18.24 -10.75
N LEU A 494 25.04 17.36 -10.63
CA LEU A 494 25.96 17.38 -9.50
C LEU A 494 26.71 18.71 -9.37
N PRO A 495 27.34 19.27 -10.43
CA PRO A 495 27.97 20.59 -10.36
C PRO A 495 27.03 21.72 -9.93
N LEU A 496 25.79 21.73 -10.43
CA LEU A 496 24.80 22.75 -10.06
C LEU A 496 24.44 22.66 -8.57
N LEU A 497 24.23 21.45 -8.03
CA LEU A 497 23.94 21.26 -6.61
C LEU A 497 25.12 21.71 -5.73
N TYR A 498 26.37 21.46 -6.15
CA TYR A 498 27.56 21.98 -5.47
C TYR A 498 27.57 23.51 -5.43
N GLU A 499 27.37 24.13 -6.59
CA GLU A 499 27.36 25.60 -6.72
C GLU A 499 26.29 26.22 -5.82
N LEU A 500 25.07 25.66 -5.82
CA LEU A 500 23.98 26.12 -4.98
C LEU A 500 24.31 26.00 -3.49
N ALA A 501 24.80 24.85 -3.04
CA ALA A 501 25.15 24.63 -1.63
C ALA A 501 26.30 25.54 -1.15
N GLN A 502 27.22 25.90 -2.04
CA GLN A 502 28.37 26.73 -1.72
C GLN A 502 28.10 28.23 -1.80
N GLN A 503 27.44 28.68 -2.86
CA GLN A 503 27.45 30.07 -3.31
C GLN A 503 26.08 30.75 -3.34
N SER A 504 24.98 29.99 -3.29
CA SER A 504 23.65 30.60 -3.29
C SER A 504 23.50 31.50 -2.06
N THR A 505 22.87 32.66 -2.25
CA THR A 505 22.50 33.57 -1.14
C THR A 505 21.13 33.22 -0.53
N ILE A 506 20.47 32.17 -1.05
CA ILE A 506 19.14 31.74 -0.64
C ILE A 506 19.27 30.48 0.21
N ASP A 507 19.14 30.61 1.53
CA ASP A 507 19.31 29.49 2.47
C ASP A 507 18.45 28.27 2.16
N VAL A 508 17.20 28.50 1.74
CA VAL A 508 16.27 27.44 1.32
C VAL A 508 16.86 26.60 0.17
N ALA A 509 17.47 27.25 -0.82
CA ALA A 509 18.08 26.57 -1.97
C ALA A 509 19.37 25.83 -1.58
N ARG A 510 20.17 26.43 -0.70
CA ARG A 510 21.40 25.81 -0.14
C ARG A 510 21.07 24.56 0.65
N ALA A 511 20.10 24.64 1.57
CA ALA A 511 19.65 23.51 2.39
C ALA A 511 19.03 22.40 1.52
N ALA A 512 18.23 22.77 0.51
CA ALA A 512 17.69 21.81 -0.45
C ALA A 512 18.80 21.08 -1.23
N ALA A 513 19.83 21.82 -1.67
CA ALA A 513 20.97 21.26 -2.40
C ALA A 513 21.79 20.32 -1.50
N LEU A 514 22.06 20.68 -0.24
CA LEU A 514 22.74 19.78 0.70
C LEU A 514 21.96 18.48 0.94
N LYS A 515 20.64 18.57 1.11
CA LYS A 515 19.80 17.37 1.23
C LYS A 515 19.87 16.52 -0.03
N ALA A 516 19.71 17.12 -1.20
CA ALA A 516 19.80 16.42 -2.48
C ALA A 516 21.15 15.73 -2.67
N LEU A 517 22.26 16.38 -2.30
CA LEU A 517 23.60 15.80 -2.36
C LEU A 517 23.74 14.59 -1.43
N GLY A 518 23.18 14.66 -0.21
CA GLY A 518 23.17 13.54 0.73
C GLY A 518 22.30 12.37 0.27
N ASP A 519 21.08 12.65 -0.19
CA ASP A 519 20.11 11.65 -0.60
C ASP A 519 20.57 10.89 -1.86
N HIS A 520 21.16 11.59 -2.85
CA HIS A 520 21.40 11.04 -4.20
C HIS A 520 22.86 10.92 -4.61
N PHE A 521 23.80 11.59 -3.92
CA PHE A 521 25.22 11.68 -4.34
C PHE A 521 26.22 11.33 -3.24
N ARG A 522 25.80 10.57 -2.22
CA ARG A 522 26.61 10.26 -1.03
C ARG A 522 27.94 9.54 -1.29
N ASP A 523 28.07 8.86 -2.43
CA ASP A 523 29.26 8.10 -2.80
C ASP A 523 30.41 9.00 -3.31
N ASP A 524 30.10 10.27 -3.64
CA ASP A 524 31.13 11.25 -3.99
C ASP A 524 31.76 11.83 -2.72
N SER A 525 33.04 11.53 -2.50
CA SER A 525 33.83 11.99 -1.34
C SER A 525 33.81 13.51 -1.09
N ARG A 526 33.59 14.31 -2.14
CA ARG A 526 33.50 15.78 -2.03
C ARG A 526 32.20 16.21 -1.34
N VAL A 527 31.15 15.39 -1.39
CA VAL A 527 29.84 15.69 -0.79
C VAL A 527 29.98 15.68 0.73
N LEU A 528 30.59 14.63 1.28
CA LEU A 528 30.84 14.53 2.72
C LEU A 528 31.65 15.73 3.21
N THR A 529 32.72 16.08 2.48
CA THR A 529 33.58 17.22 2.84
C THR A 529 32.80 18.54 2.86
N LEU A 530 31.95 18.77 1.85
CA LEU A 530 31.09 19.96 1.80
C LEU A 530 30.10 19.98 2.96
N ILE A 531 29.42 18.86 3.23
CA ILE A 531 28.43 18.78 4.31
C ILE A 531 29.09 19.01 5.67
N GLN A 532 30.27 18.43 5.93
CA GLN A 532 31.04 18.68 7.15
C GLN A 532 31.40 20.16 7.30
N ASP A 533 31.87 20.79 6.22
CA ASP A 533 32.19 22.21 6.22
C ASP A 533 30.95 23.07 6.53
N ARG A 534 29.80 22.79 5.91
CA ARG A 534 28.55 23.50 6.18
C ARG A 534 28.02 23.26 7.60
N ALA A 535 28.20 22.07 8.16
CA ALA A 535 27.83 21.79 9.54
C ALA A 535 28.64 22.62 10.56
N VAL A 536 29.85 23.07 10.20
CA VAL A 536 30.75 23.81 11.11
C VAL A 536 30.75 25.31 10.84
N ASN A 537 30.80 25.70 9.57
CA ASN A 537 31.17 27.05 9.13
C ASN A 537 30.01 27.85 8.54
N ASP A 538 28.87 27.23 8.24
CA ASP A 538 27.70 27.99 7.76
C ASP A 538 27.13 28.90 8.85
N GLU A 539 26.39 29.94 8.49
CA GLU A 539 25.85 30.89 9.46
C GLU A 539 24.86 30.24 10.42
N SER A 540 24.86 30.73 11.65
CA SER A 540 23.97 30.19 12.68
C SER A 540 22.57 30.77 12.50
N PRO A 541 21.51 29.95 12.57
CA PRO A 541 20.15 30.43 12.75
C PRO A 541 20.06 31.50 13.84
N SER A 542 19.33 32.59 13.62
CA SER A 542 19.06 33.54 14.71
C SER A 542 18.29 32.84 15.83
N ALA A 543 18.59 33.20 17.09
CA ALA A 543 17.96 32.59 18.26
C ALA A 543 16.42 32.78 18.30
N ASP A 544 15.91 33.77 17.56
CA ASP A 544 14.51 34.21 17.57
C ASP A 544 13.61 33.50 16.54
N ALA A 545 14.15 32.56 15.75
CA ALA A 545 13.39 31.87 14.70
C ALA A 545 13.59 30.33 14.69
N PRO A 546 13.19 29.60 15.76
CA PRO A 546 13.41 28.14 15.89
C PRO A 546 12.61 27.25 14.91
N ASN A 547 11.77 27.81 14.04
CA ASN A 547 10.84 27.05 13.17
C ASN A 547 11.06 27.26 11.67
N SER A 548 12.18 27.82 11.22
CA SER A 548 12.52 27.82 9.80
C SER A 548 13.16 26.47 9.46
N GLU A 549 12.48 25.60 8.70
CA GLU A 549 13.00 24.27 8.26
C GLU A 549 14.26 24.34 7.36
N TYR A 550 14.84 25.53 7.20
CA TYR A 550 15.70 25.91 6.09
C TYR A 550 17.11 26.31 6.50
N TYR A 551 17.52 25.97 7.72
CA TYR A 551 18.87 26.26 8.16
C TYR A 551 19.87 25.28 7.58
N VAL A 552 20.84 25.83 6.85
CA VAL A 552 21.86 25.06 6.13
C VAL A 552 22.69 24.21 7.11
N ARG A 553 23.04 24.77 8.27
CA ARG A 553 23.79 24.04 9.31
C ARG A 553 22.98 22.89 9.91
N GLU A 554 21.71 23.13 10.23
CA GLU A 554 20.80 22.10 10.72
C GLU A 554 20.72 20.93 9.74
N ARG A 555 20.49 21.24 8.46
CA ARG A 555 20.36 20.25 7.40
C ARG A 555 21.65 19.47 7.19
N ALA A 556 22.80 20.12 7.32
CA ALA A 556 24.09 19.46 7.24
C ALA A 556 24.30 18.44 8.38
N LEU A 557 23.90 18.79 9.61
CA LEU A 557 23.97 17.85 10.75
C LEU A 557 23.05 16.65 10.56
N GLU A 558 21.82 16.87 10.09
CA GLU A 558 20.88 15.79 9.76
C GLU A 558 21.46 14.86 8.69
N ALA A 559 21.97 15.42 7.59
CA ALA A 559 22.54 14.64 6.49
C ALA A 559 23.73 13.78 6.94
N LEU A 560 24.59 14.28 7.84
CA LEU A 560 25.68 13.49 8.43
C LEU A 560 25.16 12.28 9.20
N ALA A 561 24.15 12.48 10.05
CA ALA A 561 23.57 11.42 10.87
C ALA A 561 22.74 10.40 10.07
N GLU A 562 22.11 10.86 8.98
CA GLU A 562 21.28 10.04 8.10
C GLU A 562 22.13 9.19 7.16
N HIS A 563 23.07 9.79 6.43
CA HIS A 563 23.77 9.13 5.33
C HIS A 563 25.19 8.65 5.67
N TRP A 564 25.84 9.23 6.68
CA TRP A 564 27.19 8.81 7.13
C TRP A 564 27.25 8.45 8.63
N PRO A 565 26.31 7.68 9.20
CA PRO A 565 26.33 7.35 10.63
C PRO A 565 27.57 6.53 11.04
N LEU A 566 28.14 5.76 10.12
CA LEU A 566 29.30 4.90 10.38
C LEU A 566 30.65 5.58 10.07
N HIS A 567 30.64 6.80 9.54
CA HIS A 567 31.88 7.51 9.23
C HIS A 567 32.57 7.96 10.53
N PRO A 568 33.90 7.77 10.68
CA PRO A 568 34.62 8.01 11.93
C PRO A 568 34.49 9.44 12.45
N ASP A 569 34.32 10.41 11.56
CA ASP A 569 34.23 11.83 11.91
C ASP A 569 32.81 12.31 12.24
N THR A 570 31.77 11.53 11.91
CA THR A 570 30.37 11.96 12.11
C THR A 570 30.05 12.15 13.59
N LEU A 571 30.27 11.12 14.42
CA LEU A 571 29.95 11.18 15.84
C LEU A 571 30.81 12.21 16.61
N PRO A 572 32.13 12.33 16.37
CA PRO A 572 32.93 13.42 16.93
C PRO A 572 32.41 14.82 16.57
N LEU A 573 32.05 15.06 15.31
CA LEU A 573 31.52 16.35 14.85
C LEU A 573 30.20 16.68 15.54
N LEU A 574 29.25 15.74 15.57
CA LEU A 574 27.95 15.95 16.24
C LEU A 574 28.12 16.27 17.73
N ARG A 575 29.04 15.58 18.44
CA ARG A 575 29.33 15.87 19.85
C ARG A 575 29.99 17.24 20.06
N GLU A 576 30.86 17.64 19.15
CA GLU A 576 31.51 18.95 19.22
C GLU A 576 30.47 20.06 19.03
N ARG A 577 29.58 19.92 18.04
CA ARG A 577 28.44 20.84 17.83
C ARG A 577 27.46 20.83 19.00
N ALA A 578 27.14 19.67 19.57
CA ALA A 578 26.30 19.58 20.77
C ALA A 578 26.85 20.38 21.96
N LYS A 579 28.19 20.49 22.08
CA LYS A 579 28.83 21.24 23.16
C LYS A 579 29.01 22.73 22.85
N ASN A 580 29.39 23.06 21.61
CA ASN A 580 29.97 24.36 21.28
C ASN A 580 29.19 25.16 20.23
N ASP A 581 28.13 24.61 19.62
CA ASP A 581 27.36 25.37 18.63
C ASP A 581 26.79 26.65 19.28
N PRO A 582 26.92 27.82 18.65
CA PRO A 582 26.45 29.09 19.23
C PRO A 582 24.94 29.10 19.48
N THR A 583 24.16 28.35 18.70
CA THR A 583 22.69 28.29 18.81
C THR A 583 22.25 27.15 19.72
N GLN A 584 21.50 27.46 20.78
CA GLN A 584 21.11 26.48 21.80
C GLN A 584 20.32 25.29 21.25
N TRP A 585 19.29 25.54 20.45
CA TRP A 585 18.46 24.45 19.93
C TRP A 585 19.24 23.55 18.95
N LEU A 586 20.27 24.07 18.27
CA LEU A 586 21.18 23.27 17.45
C LEU A 586 22.08 22.39 18.29
N ARG A 587 22.50 22.85 19.48
CA ARG A 587 23.20 22.00 20.45
C ARG A 587 22.35 20.80 20.86
N GLU A 588 21.10 21.06 21.23
CA GLU A 588 20.13 20.03 21.62
C GLU A 588 19.81 19.06 20.47
N LYS A 589 19.71 19.57 19.24
CA LYS A 589 19.52 18.72 18.05
C LYS A 589 20.75 17.88 17.73
N ALA A 590 21.95 18.46 17.77
CA ALA A 590 23.19 17.72 17.56
C ALA A 590 23.41 16.63 18.62
N GLU A 591 22.98 16.86 19.87
CA GLU A 591 22.98 15.86 20.94
C GLU A 591 22.06 14.68 20.60
N ARG A 592 20.82 14.95 20.20
CA ARG A 592 19.87 13.90 19.76
C ARG A 592 20.42 13.10 18.58
N LEU A 593 20.93 13.77 17.54
CA LEU A 593 21.52 13.10 16.38
C LEU A 593 22.75 12.26 16.76
N ALA A 594 23.58 12.72 17.71
CA ALA A 594 24.71 11.95 18.20
C ALA A 594 24.28 10.68 18.94
N GLU A 595 23.15 10.73 19.66
CA GLU A 595 22.54 9.57 20.31
C GLU A 595 22.01 8.56 19.29
N GLU A 596 21.25 9.02 18.29
CA GLU A 596 20.76 8.19 17.18
C GLU A 596 21.91 7.49 16.44
N VAL A 597 22.99 8.21 16.12
CA VAL A 597 24.18 7.64 15.48
C VAL A 597 24.87 6.62 16.39
N ARG A 598 24.94 6.88 17.70
CA ARG A 598 25.53 5.94 18.67
C ARG A 598 24.71 4.65 18.76
N GLU A 599 23.38 4.73 18.73
CA GLU A 599 22.51 3.56 18.70
C GLU A 599 22.75 2.72 17.44
N LYS A 600 22.87 3.37 16.27
CA LYS A 600 23.20 2.70 15.00
C LYS A 600 24.57 1.99 15.06
N LEU A 601 25.58 2.62 15.69
CA LEU A 601 26.92 2.05 15.87
C LEU A 601 26.96 0.88 16.88
N GLY A 602 26.02 0.82 17.83
CA GLY A 602 25.92 -0.28 18.78
C GLY A 602 25.19 -1.53 18.26
N GLN A 603 24.56 -1.43 17.08
CA GLN A 603 23.78 -2.51 16.44
C GLN A 603 24.54 -3.21 15.30
N GLY A 604 25.65 -2.64 14.81
CA GLY A 604 26.54 -3.24 13.81
C GLY A 604 27.74 -3.92 14.45
#